data_AF-A0A952L7Q5-F1
#
_entry.id   AF-A0A952L7Q5-F1
#
_cell.length_a   1.000
_cell.length_b   1.000
_cell.length_c   1.000
_cell.angle_alpha   90.00
_cell.angle_beta   90.00
_cell.angle_gamma   90.00
#
_symmetry.space_group_name_H-M   'P 1'
#
loop_
_entity.id
_entity.type
_entity.pdbx_description
1 polymer ?
#
loop_
_entity_poly.entity_id
_entity_poly.type
_entity_poly.pdbx_seq_one_letter_code
_entity_poly.pdbx_strand_id
1 'polypeptide(L)'
;MKSTSVRLLVAALLTGLAASAQADFVYSTQGVDFTYHDVDADTFTLRIQHALDATGSWAPATNLGFLGFKGLGNLGGLTGVNVNVAPAPSASVNWSYTLGELTGSGCNSNANSGGICLDATPDLALTNDLLFTVDLVGSGIDLGTVTAPQLKASFTVWQEASGKVGTNGYKAAGFATTGDLLGQTLTSDVQDAGRLPEPASLALAALALAGVAVARRRRV
;
A
#
# COMPACT_ATOMS: atom_id res chain seq x y z
N MET A 1 61.59 -20.36 -28.33
CA MET A 1 61.17 -21.01 -27.07
C MET A 1 60.50 -19.98 -26.16
N LYS A 2 59.34 -20.33 -25.62
CA LYS A 2 58.63 -19.79 -24.43
C LYS A 2 57.93 -18.41 -24.50
N SER A 3 56.60 -18.56 -24.49
CA SER A 3 55.49 -17.69 -24.08
C SER A 3 55.64 -17.05 -22.68
N THR A 4 54.64 -16.19 -22.36
CA THR A 4 54.07 -15.80 -21.05
C THR A 4 54.69 -14.51 -20.46
N SER A 5 53.96 -13.45 -20.06
CA SER A 5 52.66 -13.41 -19.40
C SER A 5 52.03 -12.01 -19.47
N VAL A 6 50.78 -11.90 -19.91
CA VAL A 6 49.90 -10.76 -19.60
C VAL A 6 48.95 -11.22 -18.49
N ARG A 7 49.09 -10.63 -17.29
CA ARG A 7 48.19 -10.77 -16.14
C ARG A 7 47.97 -9.36 -15.57
N LEU A 8 46.77 -8.79 -15.74
CA LEU A 8 45.58 -8.90 -14.86
C LEU A 8 45.56 -7.79 -13.80
N LEU A 9 44.66 -6.81 -13.93
CA LEU A 9 43.55 -6.58 -12.99
C LEU A 9 42.67 -5.41 -13.49
N VAL A 10 41.46 -5.72 -13.96
CA VAL A 10 40.35 -4.75 -14.00
C VAL A 10 39.52 -5.09 -12.77
N ALA A 11 39.72 -4.33 -11.69
CA ALA A 11 38.85 -4.32 -10.52
C ALA A 11 38.09 -3.00 -10.58
N ALA A 12 36.93 -3.00 -11.22
CA ALA A 12 36.04 -1.85 -11.26
C ALA A 12 34.62 -2.30 -10.87
N LEU A 13 34.19 -1.76 -9.73
CA LEU A 13 32.82 -1.47 -9.31
C LEU A 13 31.77 -2.57 -9.52
N LEU A 14 31.54 -3.36 -8.46
CA LEU A 14 30.28 -4.06 -8.21
C LEU A 14 29.90 -3.86 -6.73
N THR A 15 29.70 -2.60 -6.31
CA THR A 15 28.82 -2.30 -5.17
C THR A 15 27.40 -2.36 -5.70
N GLY A 16 26.90 -3.59 -5.82
CA GLY A 16 25.56 -3.88 -6.30
C GLY A 16 24.52 -3.24 -5.38
N LEU A 17 23.61 -2.48 -5.98
CA LEU A 17 22.36 -2.10 -5.36
C LEU A 17 21.62 -3.40 -5.01
N ALA A 18 21.56 -3.73 -3.72
CA ALA A 18 20.54 -4.62 -3.22
C ALA A 18 19.22 -3.82 -3.27
N ALA A 19 18.52 -3.88 -4.40
CA ALA A 19 17.11 -3.52 -4.41
C ALA A 19 16.39 -4.61 -3.60
N SER A 20 15.91 -4.28 -2.41
CA SER A 20 14.93 -5.11 -1.72
C SER A 20 13.71 -5.22 -2.63
N ALA A 21 13.34 -6.44 -3.01
CA ALA A 21 12.08 -6.68 -3.70
C ALA A 21 10.95 -6.34 -2.71
N GLN A 22 10.26 -5.23 -2.95
CA GLN A 22 9.08 -4.83 -2.19
C GLN A 22 7.88 -5.68 -2.67
N ALA A 23 7.04 -6.13 -1.73
CA ALA A 23 5.93 -7.04 -2.03
C ALA A 23 4.62 -6.28 -2.27
N ASP A 24 3.93 -6.63 -3.35
CA ASP A 24 2.54 -6.23 -3.58
C ASP A 24 1.58 -7.17 -2.84
N PHE A 25 0.60 -6.59 -2.15
CA PHE A 25 -0.47 -7.31 -1.47
C PHE A 25 -1.81 -6.88 -2.02
N VAL A 26 -2.63 -7.85 -2.44
CA VAL A 26 -3.89 -7.60 -3.14
C VAL A 26 -5.07 -8.22 -2.41
N TYR A 27 -6.23 -7.58 -2.56
CA TYR A 27 -7.51 -8.12 -2.18
C TYR A 27 -8.61 -7.54 -3.06
N SER A 28 -9.51 -8.39 -3.55
CA SER A 28 -10.64 -7.99 -4.38
C SER A 28 -11.93 -8.42 -3.73
N THR A 29 -12.90 -7.51 -3.61
CA THR A 29 -14.23 -7.84 -3.12
C THR A 29 -15.26 -6.88 -3.68
N GLN A 30 -16.48 -7.37 -3.90
CA GLN A 30 -17.60 -6.56 -4.40
C GLN A 30 -17.27 -5.74 -5.67
N GLY A 31 -16.36 -6.22 -6.51
CA GLY A 31 -15.94 -5.51 -7.72
C GLY A 31 -14.95 -4.37 -7.49
N VAL A 32 -14.42 -4.20 -6.28
CA VAL A 32 -13.37 -3.23 -5.93
C VAL A 32 -12.07 -3.96 -5.65
N ASP A 33 -10.98 -3.46 -6.23
CA ASP A 33 -9.63 -4.03 -6.04
C ASP A 33 -8.80 -3.12 -5.14
N PHE A 34 -8.13 -3.72 -4.17
CA PHE A 34 -7.21 -3.06 -3.26
C PHE A 34 -5.81 -3.63 -3.49
N THR A 35 -4.83 -2.76 -3.72
CA THR A 35 -3.42 -3.13 -3.87
C THR A 35 -2.58 -2.30 -2.92
N TYR A 36 -1.94 -2.94 -1.97
CA TYR A 36 -0.98 -2.32 -1.07
C TYR A 36 0.44 -2.64 -1.57
N HIS A 37 1.31 -1.63 -1.54
CA HIS A 37 2.72 -1.77 -1.91
C HIS A 37 3.58 -1.00 -0.93
N ASP A 38 4.53 -1.68 -0.28
CA ASP A 38 5.58 -1.04 0.52
C ASP A 38 6.56 -0.32 -0.42
N VAL A 39 6.86 0.95 -0.17
CA VAL A 39 7.81 1.72 -0.99
C VAL A 39 9.18 1.70 -0.32
N ASP A 40 9.22 2.08 0.96
CA ASP A 40 10.41 2.13 1.79
C ASP A 40 10.05 1.95 3.27
N ALA A 41 10.92 2.40 4.19
CA ALA A 41 10.78 2.12 5.62
C ALA A 41 9.62 2.86 6.29
N ASP A 42 9.14 3.96 5.70
CA ASP A 42 8.09 4.82 6.24
C ASP A 42 7.01 5.21 5.21
N THR A 43 7.17 4.83 3.95
CA THR A 43 6.21 5.10 2.88
C THR A 43 5.61 3.81 2.32
N PHE A 44 4.28 3.82 2.13
CA PHE A 44 3.56 2.81 1.36
C PHE A 44 2.55 3.44 0.41
N THR A 45 2.06 2.64 -0.53
CA THR A 45 0.92 3.01 -1.36
C THR A 45 -0.25 2.07 -1.16
N LEU A 46 -1.46 2.62 -1.28
CA LEU A 46 -2.70 1.85 -1.45
C LEU A 46 -3.33 2.30 -2.76
N ARG A 47 -3.59 1.37 -3.67
CA ARG A 47 -4.41 1.61 -4.86
C ARG A 47 -5.79 1.01 -4.64
N ILE A 48 -6.83 1.77 -4.94
CA ILE A 48 -8.22 1.34 -4.96
C ILE A 48 -8.74 1.51 -6.38
N GLN A 49 -9.11 0.41 -7.03
CA GLN A 49 -9.62 0.43 -8.39
C GLN A 49 -11.08 -0.01 -8.43
N HIS A 50 -11.81 0.44 -9.46
CA HIS A 50 -13.20 0.08 -9.73
C HIS A 50 -14.18 0.47 -8.60
N ALA A 51 -13.83 1.46 -7.77
CA ALA A 51 -14.65 1.87 -6.63
C ALA A 51 -16.01 2.50 -7.01
N LEU A 52 -16.16 3.13 -8.18
CA LEU A 52 -17.47 3.58 -8.67
C LEU A 52 -18.28 2.44 -9.31
N ASP A 53 -17.62 1.35 -9.67
CA ASP A 53 -18.23 0.14 -10.22
C ASP A 53 -18.50 -0.92 -9.13
N ALA A 54 -18.40 -0.51 -7.87
CA ALA A 54 -18.66 -1.37 -6.72
C ALA A 54 -20.07 -1.99 -6.80
N THR A 55 -20.16 -3.24 -6.36
CA THR A 55 -21.40 -4.03 -6.34
C THR A 55 -21.80 -4.33 -4.89
N GLY A 56 -22.90 -5.07 -4.71
CA GLY A 56 -23.33 -5.53 -3.40
C GLY A 56 -23.68 -4.38 -2.45
N SER A 57 -23.19 -4.44 -1.21
CA SER A 57 -23.49 -3.46 -0.16
C SER A 57 -22.77 -2.12 -0.37
N TRP A 58 -21.74 -2.08 -1.23
CA TRP A 58 -21.00 -0.85 -1.58
C TRP A 58 -21.48 -0.16 -2.85
N ALA A 59 -22.42 -0.75 -3.59
CA ALA A 59 -23.00 -0.12 -4.79
C ALA A 59 -23.50 1.34 -4.61
N PRO A 60 -24.06 1.76 -3.46
CA PRO A 60 -24.46 3.16 -3.28
C PRO A 60 -23.32 4.09 -2.80
N ALA A 61 -22.10 3.59 -2.63
CA ALA A 61 -20.98 4.40 -2.18
C ALA A 61 -20.62 5.49 -3.19
N THR A 62 -20.34 6.69 -2.69
CA THR A 62 -19.90 7.83 -3.49
C THR A 62 -18.60 8.43 -2.98
N ASN A 63 -18.26 8.15 -1.72
CA ASN A 63 -17.07 8.65 -1.06
C ASN A 63 -16.36 7.55 -0.25
N LEU A 64 -15.11 7.82 0.09
CA LEU A 64 -14.29 7.08 1.04
C LEU A 64 -14.08 7.97 2.26
N GLY A 65 -14.56 7.52 3.43
CA GLY A 65 -14.43 8.27 4.67
C GLY A 65 -13.17 7.88 5.45
N PHE A 66 -12.89 6.58 5.55
CA PHE A 66 -11.86 6.08 6.46
C PHE A 66 -11.05 4.93 5.86
N LEU A 67 -9.76 4.91 6.19
CA LEU A 67 -8.84 3.80 5.93
C LEU A 67 -8.17 3.38 7.24
N GLY A 68 -8.12 2.10 7.52
CA GLY A 68 -7.43 1.54 8.68
C GLY A 68 -6.42 0.50 8.24
N PHE A 69 -5.24 0.53 8.84
CA PHE A 69 -4.18 -0.43 8.56
C PHE A 69 -3.69 -1.07 9.86
N LYS A 70 -3.44 -2.38 9.84
CA LYS A 70 -2.75 -3.10 10.91
C LYS A 70 -1.68 -4.00 10.34
N GLY A 71 -0.74 -4.42 11.19
CA GLY A 71 0.35 -5.29 10.74
C GLY A 71 1.36 -4.57 9.85
N LEU A 72 1.45 -3.24 9.96
CA LEU A 72 2.42 -2.39 9.26
C LEU A 72 3.84 -2.45 9.86
N GLY A 73 4.07 -3.27 10.90
CA GLY A 73 5.34 -3.27 11.63
C GLY A 73 5.33 -2.28 12.80
N ASN A 74 6.47 -1.62 13.04
CA ASN A 74 6.63 -0.72 14.19
C ASN A 74 6.12 0.69 13.88
N LEU A 75 5.12 1.15 14.64
CA LEU A 75 4.57 2.51 14.55
C LEU A 75 4.84 3.35 15.82
N GLY A 76 5.69 2.87 16.73
CA GLY A 76 5.84 3.42 18.09
C GLY A 76 6.37 4.86 18.17
N GLY A 77 7.03 5.36 17.12
CA GLY A 77 7.54 6.73 17.06
C GLY A 77 6.85 7.61 16.01
N LEU A 78 5.64 7.26 15.58
CA LEU A 78 4.83 8.03 14.65
C LEU A 78 4.38 9.37 15.27
N THR A 79 4.69 10.47 14.59
CA THR A 79 4.33 11.83 14.99
C THR A 79 3.48 12.57 13.95
N GLY A 80 3.33 12.02 12.75
CA GLY A 80 2.53 12.62 11.68
C GLY A 80 2.29 11.63 10.54
N VAL A 81 1.39 11.99 9.65
CA VAL A 81 1.15 11.27 8.39
C VAL A 81 0.91 12.29 7.29
N ASN A 82 1.57 12.09 6.15
CA ASN A 82 1.29 12.80 4.92
C ASN A 82 0.55 11.85 3.98
N VAL A 83 -0.65 12.24 3.54
CA VAL A 83 -1.42 11.47 2.55
C VAL A 83 -1.52 12.28 1.28
N ASN A 84 -0.97 11.74 0.19
CA ASN A 84 -1.16 12.24 -1.15
C ASN A 84 -2.08 11.29 -1.93
N VAL A 85 -3.03 11.85 -2.70
CA VAL A 85 -3.98 11.06 -3.49
C VAL A 85 -3.87 11.46 -4.96
N ALA A 86 -3.71 10.47 -5.83
CA ALA A 86 -3.72 10.62 -7.28
C ALA A 86 -4.90 9.84 -7.89
N PRO A 87 -5.67 10.43 -8.82
CA PRO A 87 -5.62 11.83 -9.22
C PRO A 87 -5.99 12.76 -8.06
N ALA A 88 -5.51 14.00 -8.11
CA ALA A 88 -5.80 14.98 -7.08
C ALA A 88 -7.32 15.20 -6.97
N PRO A 89 -7.89 15.18 -5.76
CA PRO A 89 -9.33 15.39 -5.58
C PRO A 89 -9.73 16.79 -6.01
N SER A 90 -10.98 16.93 -6.49
CA SER A 90 -11.53 18.22 -6.93
C SER A 90 -11.72 19.23 -5.80
N ALA A 91 -11.71 18.76 -4.55
CA ALA A 91 -11.76 19.58 -3.35
C ALA A 91 -10.62 19.16 -2.40
N SER A 92 -10.13 20.11 -1.61
CA SER A 92 -9.12 19.81 -0.59
C SER A 92 -9.68 18.86 0.46
N VAL A 93 -9.05 17.70 0.60
CA VAL A 93 -9.34 16.72 1.66
C VAL A 93 -8.22 16.79 2.67
N ASN A 94 -8.56 17.03 3.94
CA ASN A 94 -7.61 16.94 5.03
C ASN A 94 -7.61 15.52 5.59
N TRP A 95 -6.43 14.91 5.69
CA TRP A 95 -6.26 13.60 6.30
C TRP A 95 -5.75 13.76 7.72
N SER A 96 -6.50 13.22 8.68
CA SER A 96 -6.03 13.07 10.05
C SER A 96 -5.71 11.61 10.34
N TYR A 97 -4.86 11.36 11.33
CA TYR A 97 -4.53 10.01 11.74
C TYR A 97 -4.79 9.79 13.23
N THR A 98 -5.08 8.55 13.59
CA THR A 98 -5.21 8.08 14.97
C THR A 98 -4.45 6.76 15.10
N LEU A 99 -3.59 6.65 16.11
CA LEU A 99 -3.00 5.35 16.50
C LEU A 99 -4.11 4.50 17.12
N GLY A 100 -4.55 3.48 16.38
CA GLY A 100 -5.87 2.93 16.59
C GLY A 100 -6.38 2.09 15.43
N GLU A 101 -7.66 1.77 15.48
CA GLU A 101 -8.31 1.00 14.43
C GLU A 101 -9.56 1.67 13.89
N LEU A 102 -9.88 1.33 12.65
CA LEU A 102 -11.19 1.61 12.09
C LEU A 102 -12.23 0.64 12.69
N THR A 103 -13.31 1.21 13.20
CA THR A 103 -14.48 0.50 13.74
C THR A 103 -15.74 0.91 12.96
N GLY A 104 -16.88 0.31 13.26
CA GLY A 104 -18.17 0.74 12.69
C GLY A 104 -18.58 2.18 13.05
N SER A 105 -17.87 2.82 13.97
CA SER A 105 -18.09 4.22 14.38
C SER A 105 -17.00 5.18 13.87
N GLY A 106 -16.15 4.73 12.92
CA GLY A 106 -15.01 5.50 12.43
C GLY A 106 -13.71 5.18 13.16
N CYS A 107 -12.74 6.09 13.08
CA CYS A 107 -11.43 5.93 13.71
C CYS A 107 -11.51 5.96 15.24
N ASN A 108 -10.97 4.94 15.89
CA ASN A 108 -10.95 4.80 17.34
C ASN A 108 -9.51 4.72 17.86
N SER A 109 -9.18 5.54 18.86
CA SER A 109 -7.86 5.63 19.50
C SER A 109 -7.54 4.49 20.47
N ASN A 110 -7.79 3.24 20.05
CA ASN A 110 -7.40 2.07 20.83
C ASN A 110 -5.91 1.75 20.60
N ALA A 111 -5.05 2.27 21.47
CA ALA A 111 -3.60 2.15 21.38
C ALA A 111 -3.09 0.69 21.32
N ASN A 112 -3.87 -0.29 21.78
CA ASN A 112 -3.50 -1.70 21.77
C ASN A 112 -3.73 -2.39 20.41
N SER A 113 -4.32 -1.68 19.44
CA SER A 113 -4.66 -2.26 18.14
C SER A 113 -3.45 -2.50 17.24
N GLY A 114 -2.30 -1.87 17.53
CA GLY A 114 -1.09 -1.95 16.70
C GLY A 114 -1.30 -1.44 15.27
N GLY A 115 -2.28 -0.54 15.09
CA GLY A 115 -2.69 -0.04 13.79
C GLY A 115 -2.72 1.48 13.72
N ILE A 116 -3.00 1.94 12.51
CA ILE A 116 -3.25 3.34 12.21
C ILE A 116 -4.61 3.46 11.52
N CYS A 117 -5.36 4.50 11.87
CA CYS A 117 -6.59 4.86 11.20
C CYS A 117 -6.47 6.26 10.63
N LEU A 118 -6.81 6.41 9.35
CA LEU A 118 -6.81 7.64 8.59
C LEU A 118 -8.26 8.06 8.34
N ASP A 119 -8.56 9.31 8.61
CA ASP A 119 -9.88 9.92 8.49
C ASP A 119 -9.80 11.11 7.51
N ALA A 120 -10.61 11.06 6.46
CA ALA A 120 -10.73 12.10 5.45
C ALA A 120 -11.81 13.11 5.84
N THR A 121 -11.44 14.38 5.97
CA THR A 121 -12.40 15.47 6.21
C THR A 121 -12.24 16.57 5.15
N PRO A 122 -13.24 16.79 4.28
CA PRO A 122 -14.43 15.95 4.07
C PRO A 122 -14.08 14.58 3.45
N ASP A 123 -15.02 13.64 3.46
CA ASP A 123 -14.85 12.34 2.82
C ASP A 123 -14.44 12.48 1.34
N LEU A 124 -13.48 11.65 0.92
CA LEU A 124 -12.89 11.69 -0.41
C LEU A 124 -13.87 11.15 -1.46
N ALA A 125 -14.19 11.91 -2.50
CA ALA A 125 -15.01 11.41 -3.60
C ALA A 125 -14.34 10.22 -4.31
N LEU A 126 -15.12 9.17 -4.59
CA LEU A 126 -14.60 7.98 -5.27
C LEU A 126 -14.30 8.26 -6.75
N THR A 127 -13.30 7.54 -7.25
CA THR A 127 -13.06 7.37 -8.68
C THR A 127 -12.74 5.89 -8.95
N ASN A 128 -12.68 5.48 -10.21
CA ASN A 128 -12.32 4.11 -10.55
C ASN A 128 -10.82 3.81 -10.43
N ASP A 129 -9.99 4.79 -10.07
CA ASP A 129 -8.57 4.59 -9.81
C ASP A 129 -8.06 5.65 -8.83
N LEU A 130 -7.91 5.26 -7.57
CA LEU A 130 -7.35 6.08 -6.51
C LEU A 130 -6.03 5.48 -6.05
N LEU A 131 -4.94 6.24 -6.17
CA LEU A 131 -3.64 5.90 -5.62
C LEU A 131 -3.33 6.80 -4.44
N PHE A 132 -3.29 6.21 -3.25
CA PHE A 132 -2.83 6.83 -2.03
C PHE A 132 -1.33 6.58 -1.90
N THR A 133 -0.57 7.63 -1.65
CA THR A 133 0.80 7.56 -1.16
C THR A 133 0.78 8.06 0.27
N VAL A 134 1.07 7.17 1.22
CA VAL A 134 1.05 7.46 2.65
C VAL A 134 2.48 7.43 3.15
N ASP A 135 2.93 8.59 3.61
CA ASP A 135 4.25 8.80 4.22
C ASP A 135 4.07 8.99 5.73
N LEU A 136 4.67 8.10 6.50
CA LEU A 136 4.58 8.06 7.96
C LEU A 136 5.72 8.88 8.57
N VAL A 137 5.38 10.00 9.20
CA VAL A 137 6.38 10.91 9.77
C VAL A 137 6.70 10.49 11.20
N GLY A 138 7.97 10.26 11.52
CA GLY A 138 8.37 9.92 12.87
C GLY A 138 9.78 9.36 12.97
N SER A 139 10.04 8.63 14.06
CA SER A 139 11.33 7.93 14.27
C SER A 139 11.12 6.47 14.62
N GLY A 140 12.02 5.60 14.18
CA GLY A 140 11.92 4.16 14.46
C GLY A 140 10.73 3.46 13.80
N ILE A 141 10.13 4.07 12.78
CA ILE A 141 9.15 3.45 11.90
C ILE A 141 9.88 2.46 10.99
N ASP A 142 9.31 1.28 10.82
CA ASP A 142 9.87 0.25 9.95
C ASP A 142 8.75 -0.62 9.35
N LEU A 143 8.43 -0.31 8.09
CA LEU A 143 7.51 -1.06 7.24
C LEU A 143 8.18 -2.26 6.54
N GLY A 144 9.51 -2.39 6.58
CA GLY A 144 10.24 -3.44 5.85
C GLY A 144 10.01 -4.87 6.36
N THR A 145 9.24 -5.03 7.43
CA THR A 145 8.85 -6.31 8.03
C THR A 145 7.40 -6.70 7.73
N VAL A 146 6.69 -5.92 6.92
CA VAL A 146 5.29 -6.17 6.55
C VAL A 146 5.21 -7.44 5.71
N THR A 147 4.37 -8.38 6.16
CA THR A 147 4.18 -9.69 5.52
C THR A 147 2.72 -10.03 5.28
N ALA A 148 1.80 -9.30 5.91
CA ALA A 148 0.36 -9.52 5.82
C ALA A 148 -0.39 -8.29 6.36
N PRO A 149 -0.34 -7.14 5.66
CA PRO A 149 -1.01 -5.94 6.11
C PRO A 149 -2.53 -6.18 6.12
N GLN A 150 -3.20 -5.77 7.19
CA GLN A 150 -4.67 -5.78 7.25
C GLN A 150 -5.20 -4.42 6.84
N LEU A 151 -6.07 -4.42 5.84
CA LEU A 151 -6.80 -3.24 5.40
C LEU A 151 -8.21 -3.26 5.97
N LYS A 152 -8.61 -2.12 6.52
CA LYS A 152 -10.00 -1.76 6.77
C LYS A 152 -10.35 -0.54 5.96
N ALA A 153 -11.53 -0.52 5.35
CA ALA A 153 -12.00 0.60 4.55
C ALA A 153 -13.50 0.82 4.80
N SER A 154 -13.90 2.08 4.96
CA SER A 154 -15.29 2.49 5.11
C SER A 154 -15.67 3.42 3.98
N PHE A 155 -16.54 2.93 3.10
CA PHE A 155 -17.20 3.73 2.10
C PHE A 155 -18.37 4.49 2.68
N THR A 156 -18.65 5.68 2.14
CA THR A 156 -19.69 6.56 2.62
C THR A 156 -20.55 7.08 1.48
N VAL A 157 -21.74 7.56 1.83
CA VAL A 157 -22.67 8.20 0.91
C VAL A 157 -23.23 9.46 1.57
N TRP A 158 -23.41 10.51 0.78
CA TRP A 158 -24.09 11.71 1.25
C TRP A 158 -25.54 11.38 1.59
N GLN A 159 -25.96 11.72 2.80
CA GLN A 159 -27.34 11.66 3.24
C GLN A 159 -27.84 13.07 3.51
N GLU A 160 -28.96 13.41 2.88
CA GLU A 160 -29.66 14.66 3.16
C GLU A 160 -30.19 14.67 4.59
N ALA A 161 -30.35 15.88 5.13
CA ALA A 161 -30.96 16.04 6.45
C ALA A 161 -32.37 15.44 6.44
N SER A 162 -32.73 14.74 7.52
CA SER A 162 -34.05 14.12 7.67
C SER A 162 -34.64 14.45 9.04
N GLY A 163 -35.97 14.47 9.10
CA GLY A 163 -36.71 14.89 10.29
C GLY A 163 -36.76 16.42 10.49
N LYS A 164 -37.33 16.85 11.60
CA LYS A 164 -37.51 18.28 11.94
C LYS A 164 -36.46 18.72 12.95
N VAL A 165 -35.69 19.77 12.65
CA VAL A 165 -34.71 20.37 13.57
C VAL A 165 -35.31 20.57 14.96
N GLY A 166 -34.60 20.13 16.00
CA GLY A 166 -35.03 20.23 17.39
C GLY A 166 -35.96 19.11 17.88
N THR A 167 -36.08 18.02 17.12
CA THR A 167 -36.84 16.83 17.53
C THR A 167 -35.94 15.59 17.62
N ASN A 168 -36.35 14.59 18.40
CA ASN A 168 -35.60 13.34 18.60
C ASN A 168 -35.37 12.52 17.31
N GLY A 169 -36.03 12.86 16.21
CA GLY A 169 -35.86 12.21 14.91
C GLY A 169 -35.03 13.00 13.90
N TYR A 170 -34.47 14.16 14.28
CA TYR A 170 -33.63 14.95 13.39
C TYR A 170 -32.28 14.28 13.17
N LYS A 171 -31.92 14.08 11.90
CA LYS A 171 -30.57 13.71 11.46
C LYS A 171 -30.07 14.82 10.54
N ALA A 172 -28.92 15.40 10.88
CA ALA A 172 -28.29 16.39 10.02
C ALA A 172 -27.81 15.75 8.71
N ALA A 173 -27.67 16.57 7.67
CA ALA A 173 -27.04 16.13 6.43
C ALA A 173 -25.56 15.82 6.67
N GLY A 174 -25.04 14.81 5.99
CA GLY A 174 -23.64 14.43 6.11
C GLY A 174 -23.33 13.10 5.45
N PHE A 175 -22.06 12.73 5.46
CA PHE A 175 -21.64 11.42 5.01
C PHE A 175 -21.94 10.38 6.08
N ALA A 176 -22.61 9.30 5.67
CA ALA A 176 -22.83 8.13 6.50
C ALA A 176 -22.15 6.93 5.87
N THR A 177 -21.54 6.09 6.70
CA THR A 177 -21.02 4.78 6.27
C THR A 177 -22.10 3.98 5.56
N THR A 178 -21.73 3.40 4.43
CA THR A 178 -22.62 2.58 3.60
C THR A 178 -22.01 1.21 3.34
N GLY A 179 -22.87 0.21 3.31
CA GLY A 179 -22.49 -1.19 3.23
C GLY A 179 -21.66 -1.70 4.39
N ASP A 180 -20.96 -2.81 4.16
CA ASP A 180 -20.19 -3.49 5.20
C ASP A 180 -18.82 -2.84 5.39
N LEU A 181 -18.32 -2.79 6.62
CA LEU A 181 -16.95 -2.37 6.89
C LEU A 181 -15.98 -3.43 6.35
N LEU A 182 -15.11 -3.07 5.40
CA LEU A 182 -14.02 -3.95 5.00
C LEU A 182 -13.09 -4.16 6.19
N GLY A 183 -12.68 -5.40 6.42
CA GLY A 183 -11.61 -5.72 7.34
C GLY A 183 -10.97 -7.05 6.95
N GLN A 184 -9.89 -6.98 6.17
CA GLN A 184 -9.29 -8.15 5.57
C GLN A 184 -7.76 -8.07 5.56
N THR A 185 -7.13 -9.23 5.68
CA THR A 185 -5.69 -9.37 5.44
C THR A 185 -5.45 -9.40 3.94
N LEU A 186 -4.60 -8.49 3.46
CA LEU A 186 -4.16 -8.48 2.07
C LEU A 186 -3.15 -9.61 1.86
N THR A 187 -3.23 -10.30 0.73
CA THR A 187 -2.38 -11.45 0.43
C THR A 187 -1.37 -11.09 -0.64
N SER A 188 -0.14 -11.55 -0.51
CA SER A 188 0.89 -11.26 -1.52
C SER A 188 0.48 -11.83 -2.88
N ASP A 189 0.52 -11.00 -3.92
CA ASP A 189 0.19 -11.43 -5.29
C ASP A 189 1.36 -12.18 -5.94
N VAL A 190 1.95 -13.13 -5.20
CA VAL A 190 2.73 -14.20 -5.82
C VAL A 190 1.74 -15.15 -6.49
N GLN A 191 1.03 -14.64 -7.50
CA GLN A 191 0.52 -15.47 -8.58
C GLN A 191 1.70 -16.31 -9.04
N ASP A 192 1.55 -17.61 -8.88
CA ASP A 192 2.46 -18.69 -9.29
C ASP A 192 2.51 -18.78 -10.84
N ALA A 193 2.60 -17.64 -11.52
CA ALA A 193 2.78 -17.52 -12.95
C ALA A 193 4.29 -17.54 -13.25
N GLY A 194 4.92 -18.67 -12.94
CA GLY A 194 6.27 -19.04 -13.38
C GLY A 194 7.31 -17.95 -13.15
N ARG A 195 7.90 -17.94 -11.94
CA ARG A 195 9.09 -17.13 -11.57
C ARG A 195 10.08 -17.05 -12.74
N LEU A 196 9.95 -16.03 -13.56
CA LEU A 196 11.03 -15.55 -14.39
C LEU A 196 12.05 -15.00 -13.39
N PRO A 197 13.30 -15.50 -13.41
CA PRO A 197 14.33 -15.00 -12.50
C PRO A 197 14.41 -13.49 -12.68
N GLU A 198 14.43 -12.76 -11.56
CA GLU A 198 14.57 -11.31 -11.53
C GLU A 198 15.72 -10.86 -12.46
N PRO A 199 15.66 -9.66 -13.06
CA PRO A 199 16.70 -9.20 -13.98
C PRO A 199 18.12 -9.25 -13.38
N ALA A 200 18.25 -9.08 -12.06
CA ALA A 200 19.50 -9.28 -11.33
C ALA A 200 19.98 -10.75 -11.35
N SER A 201 19.05 -11.70 -11.20
CA SER A 201 19.33 -13.15 -11.29
C SER A 201 19.67 -13.57 -12.72
N LEU A 202 19.02 -13.00 -13.73
CA LEU A 202 19.37 -13.22 -15.14
C LEU A 202 20.75 -12.63 -15.48
N ALA A 203 21.07 -11.44 -14.97
CA ALA A 203 22.38 -10.84 -15.14
C ALA A 203 23.47 -11.69 -14.48
N LEU A 204 23.22 -12.22 -13.28
CA LEU A 204 24.15 -13.11 -12.58
C LEU A 204 24.34 -14.45 -13.31
N ALA A 205 23.25 -15.03 -13.82
CA ALA A 205 23.29 -16.26 -14.61
C ALA A 205 24.05 -16.04 -15.94
N ALA A 206 23.80 -14.92 -16.63
CA ALA A 206 24.52 -14.54 -17.84
C ALA A 206 26.02 -14.33 -17.58
N LEU A 207 26.37 -13.71 -16.44
CA LEU A 207 27.76 -13.55 -15.99
C LEU A 207 28.42 -14.90 -15.68
N ALA A 208 27.71 -15.82 -15.03
CA ALA A 208 28.22 -17.17 -14.75
C ALA A 208 28.49 -17.96 -16.04
N LEU A 209 27.58 -17.89 -17.01
CA LEU A 209 27.73 -18.50 -18.34
C LEU A 209 28.89 -17.88 -19.13
N ALA A 210 29.06 -16.56 -19.09
CA ALA A 210 30.19 -15.88 -19.70
C ALA A 210 31.53 -16.29 -19.05
N GLY A 211 31.56 -16.44 -17.72
CA GLY A 211 32.72 -16.94 -16.98
C GLY A 211 33.12 -18.37 -17.39
N VAL A 212 32.15 -19.27 -17.55
CA VAL A 212 32.39 -20.65 -18.02
C VAL A 212 32.91 -20.68 -19.47
N ALA A 213 32.39 -19.83 -20.35
CA ALA A 213 32.85 -19.73 -21.74
C ALA A 213 34.31 -19.24 -21.84
N VAL A 214 34.70 -18.26 -21.02
CA VAL A 214 36.08 -17.76 -20.94
C VAL A 214 37.02 -18.80 -20.32
N ALA A 215 36.57 -19.54 -19.31
CA ALA A 215 37.35 -20.62 -18.70
C ALA A 215 37.60 -21.79 -19.68
N ARG A 216 36.63 -22.12 -20.55
CA ARG A 216 36.80 -23.14 -21.59
C ARG A 216 37.81 -22.73 -22.67
N ARG A 217 37.85 -21.45 -23.08
CA ARG A 217 38.82 -20.95 -24.07
C ARG A 217 40.27 -20.91 -23.58
N ARG A 218 40.53 -21.03 -22.27
CA ARG A 218 41.89 -21.10 -21.71
C ARG A 218 42.42 -22.52 -21.48
N ARG A 219 41.63 -23.55 -21.80
CA ARG A 219 42.01 -24.97 -21.66
C ARG A 219 42.21 -25.72 -23.00
N VAL A 220 42.22 -24.99 -24.12
CA VAL A 220 42.67 -25.50 -25.43
C VAL A 220 43.98 -24.82 -25.78
#